data_AF-A0AAJ6B1L5-F1
#
_entry.id   AF-A0AAJ6B1L5-F1
#
_cell.length_a   1.000
_cell.length_b   1.000
_cell.length_c   1.000
_cell.angle_alpha   90.00
_cell.angle_beta   90.00
_cell.angle_gamma   90.00
#
_symmetry.space_group_name_H-M   'P 1'
#
loop_
_entity.id
_entity.type
_entity.pdbx_description
1 polymer ?
#
loop_
_entity_poly.entity_id
_entity_poly.type
_entity_poly.pdbx_seq_one_letter_code
_entity_poly.pdbx_strand_id
1 'polypeptide(L)'
;MFRRALAVVLIVVGVVLTPVATIAAWARVALVDTDRFVAVLSPLAADPAVQELLVDRSTTAIAARLDAETLLGDLFAGLDDLDLPPRARAALPLLRGAAAQSVETLIERTVTNLVTSDRFADTWTVALRATHTAALVVLTRDPGDALGVSDDGGLQLHVDAVVAAARQRLIDEGVVAAALLPAVPLTVTLGSAETLLTARAVYAAAVTVGAWMPWAVAVLLAAGVLLSRRRGRALAWTAGAVAVVAALALVSLAVGRGVFTDAAGDAGVAAGSIYDAVVASLATTFGVLALVGAASAAATLLLRRLRAGGHGLAAESARVDVSRAEAARTD
;
A
#
# COMPACT_ATOMS: atom_id res chain seq x y z
N MET A 1 1.49 37.39 26.94
CA MET A 1 1.13 35.97 27.13
C MET A 1 0.54 35.34 25.87
N PHE A 2 -0.38 36.04 25.18
CA PHE A 2 -1.04 35.57 23.94
C PHE A 2 -0.13 34.93 22.88
N ARG A 3 0.98 35.59 22.49
CA ARG A 3 1.93 35.04 21.49
C ARG A 3 2.55 33.69 21.88
N ARG A 4 2.74 33.43 23.18
CA ARG A 4 3.29 32.15 23.67
C ARG A 4 2.24 31.05 23.62
N ALA A 5 1.02 31.34 24.07
CA ALA A 5 -0.10 30.41 23.98
C ALA A 5 -0.38 30.02 22.52
N LEU A 6 -0.46 31.02 21.63
CA LEU A 6 -0.64 30.81 20.19
C LEU A 6 0.48 29.96 19.57
N ALA A 7 1.74 30.24 19.91
CA ALA A 7 2.87 29.43 19.44
C ALA A 7 2.78 27.96 19.87
N VAL A 8 2.41 27.71 21.13
CA VAL A 8 2.23 26.35 21.66
C VAL A 8 1.08 25.65 20.94
N VAL A 9 -0.07 26.31 20.79
CA VAL A 9 -1.23 25.74 20.09
C VAL A 9 -0.87 25.37 18.64
N LEU A 10 -0.22 26.28 17.90
CA LEU A 10 0.21 26.03 16.52
C LEU A 10 1.14 24.81 16.41
N ILE A 11 2.11 24.69 17.31
CA ILE A 11 3.04 23.55 17.33
C ILE A 11 2.29 22.25 17.66
N VAL A 12 1.46 22.24 18.70
CA VAL A 12 0.72 21.05 19.12
C VAL A 12 -0.21 20.59 18.01
N VAL A 13 -0.98 21.50 17.41
CA VAL A 13 -1.87 21.18 16.29
C VAL A 13 -1.08 20.66 15.10
N GLY A 14 0.03 21.30 14.71
CA GLY A 14 0.87 20.81 13.62
C GLY A 14 1.46 19.42 13.87
N VAL A 15 1.93 19.15 15.10
CA VAL A 15 2.48 17.84 15.48
C VAL A 15 1.39 16.77 15.43
N VAL A 16 0.20 17.05 15.96
CA VAL A 16 -0.94 16.10 15.95
C VAL A 16 -1.44 15.83 14.52
N LEU A 17 -1.41 16.82 13.64
CA LEU A 17 -1.81 16.66 12.24
C LEU A 17 -0.74 15.97 11.38
N THR A 18 0.49 15.80 11.88
CA THR A 18 1.61 15.26 11.10
C THR A 18 1.36 13.83 10.57
N PRO A 19 0.82 12.87 11.33
CA PRO A 19 0.49 11.54 10.80
C PRO A 19 -0.55 11.59 9.69
N VAL A 20 -1.60 12.39 9.89
CA VAL A 20 -2.70 12.54 8.93
C VAL A 20 -2.17 13.15 7.63
N ALA A 21 -1.34 14.20 7.72
CA ALA A 21 -0.72 14.82 6.55
C ALA A 21 0.23 13.84 5.81
N THR A 22 1.01 13.05 6.55
CA THR A 22 1.92 12.05 5.99
C THR A 22 1.15 10.94 5.27
N ILE A 23 0.10 10.39 5.89
CA ILE A 23 -0.76 9.36 5.30
C ILE A 23 -1.47 9.90 4.06
N ALA A 24 -2.05 11.11 4.13
CA ALA A 24 -2.73 11.72 3.00
C ALA A 24 -1.79 11.98 1.81
N ALA A 25 -0.57 12.46 2.07
CA ALA A 25 0.44 12.68 1.04
C ALA A 25 0.90 11.36 0.42
N TRP A 26 1.17 10.35 1.24
CA TRP A 26 1.52 9.01 0.77
C TRP A 26 0.39 8.39 -0.06
N ALA A 27 -0.85 8.46 0.45
CA ALA A 27 -2.03 7.92 -0.23
C ALA A 27 -2.24 8.59 -1.58
N ARG A 28 -2.05 9.92 -1.68
CA ARG A 28 -2.09 10.61 -2.97
C ARG A 28 -1.10 10.02 -3.95
N VAL A 29 0.17 9.86 -3.56
CA VAL A 29 1.19 9.30 -4.45
C VAL A 29 0.85 7.85 -4.79
N ALA A 30 0.49 7.03 -3.82
CA ALA A 30 0.15 5.62 -4.04
C ALA A 30 -1.11 5.41 -4.89
N LEU A 31 -2.08 6.32 -4.87
CA LEU A 31 -3.34 6.23 -5.61
C LEU A 31 -3.30 6.91 -6.99
N VAL A 32 -2.43 7.89 -7.20
CA VAL A 32 -2.37 8.67 -8.45
C VAL A 32 -1.22 8.20 -9.34
N ASP A 33 -0.09 7.84 -8.74
CA ASP A 33 1.11 7.43 -9.46
C ASP A 33 1.08 5.93 -9.73
N THR A 34 0.92 5.58 -11.00
CA THR A 34 0.83 4.17 -11.43
C THR A 34 2.13 3.42 -11.22
N ASP A 35 3.28 4.06 -11.41
CA ASP A 35 4.57 3.40 -11.23
C ASP A 35 4.84 3.16 -9.75
N ARG A 36 4.42 4.08 -8.87
CA ARG A 36 4.50 3.85 -7.43
C ARG A 36 3.58 2.71 -6.99
N PHE A 37 2.35 2.68 -7.48
CA PHE A 37 1.41 1.59 -7.20
C PHE A 37 1.98 0.24 -7.62
N VAL A 38 2.49 0.15 -8.85
CA VAL A 38 3.11 -1.08 -9.38
C VAL A 38 4.35 -1.46 -8.56
N ALA A 39 5.21 -0.52 -8.21
CA ALA A 39 6.42 -0.80 -7.41
C ALA A 39 6.11 -1.34 -5.99
N VAL A 40 4.93 -1.02 -5.44
CA VAL A 40 4.49 -1.54 -4.14
C VAL A 40 4.00 -2.98 -4.25
N LEU A 41 3.27 -3.33 -5.33
CA LEU A 41 2.59 -4.62 -5.45
C LEU A 41 3.28 -5.62 -6.37
N SER A 42 4.20 -5.20 -7.23
CA SER A 42 4.94 -6.11 -8.10
C SER A 42 5.76 -7.16 -7.34
N PRO A 43 6.37 -6.88 -6.17
CA PRO A 43 7.12 -7.90 -5.43
C PRO A 43 6.24 -9.07 -4.95
N LEU A 44 4.93 -8.87 -4.81
CA LEU A 44 3.99 -9.91 -4.39
C LEU A 44 3.91 -11.08 -5.39
N ALA A 45 4.28 -10.87 -6.65
CA ALA A 45 4.32 -11.94 -7.64
C ALA A 45 5.34 -13.04 -7.29
N ALA A 46 6.38 -12.69 -6.53
CA ALA A 46 7.42 -13.61 -6.07
C ALA A 46 7.24 -14.05 -4.61
N ASP A 47 6.16 -13.62 -3.95
CA ASP A 47 5.88 -14.00 -2.56
C ASP A 47 5.24 -15.40 -2.51
N PRO A 48 5.84 -16.37 -1.80
CA PRO A 48 5.35 -17.75 -1.79
C PRO A 48 3.95 -17.89 -1.19
N ALA A 49 3.59 -17.08 -0.19
CA ALA A 49 2.25 -17.15 0.41
C ALA A 49 1.19 -16.60 -0.55
N VAL A 50 1.51 -15.56 -1.31
CA VAL A 50 0.62 -15.04 -2.36
C VAL A 50 0.52 -16.03 -3.52
N GLN A 51 1.62 -16.64 -3.95
CA GLN A 51 1.62 -17.66 -5.00
C GLN A 51 0.77 -18.88 -4.61
N GLU A 52 0.93 -19.40 -3.39
CA GLU A 52 0.12 -20.51 -2.87
C GLU A 52 -1.37 -20.18 -2.86
N LEU A 53 -1.74 -18.99 -2.37
CA LEU A 53 -3.12 -18.51 -2.41
C LEU A 53 -3.66 -18.42 -3.84
N LEU A 54 -2.87 -17.89 -4.78
CA LEU A 54 -3.27 -17.80 -6.18
C LEU A 54 -3.43 -19.18 -6.83
N VAL A 55 -2.55 -20.13 -6.51
CA VAL A 55 -2.63 -21.51 -6.99
C VAL A 55 -3.90 -22.18 -6.47
N ASP A 56 -4.16 -22.13 -5.17
CA ASP A 56 -5.34 -22.72 -4.54
C ASP A 56 -6.64 -22.16 -5.13
N ARG A 57 -6.75 -20.83 -5.21
CA ARG A 57 -7.95 -20.15 -5.73
C ARG A 57 -8.14 -20.40 -7.22
N SER A 58 -7.07 -20.42 -8.01
CA SER A 58 -7.16 -20.69 -9.44
C SER A 58 -7.50 -22.15 -9.71
N THR A 59 -6.91 -23.08 -8.97
CA THR A 59 -7.20 -24.52 -9.08
C THR A 59 -8.65 -24.80 -8.73
N THR A 60 -9.13 -24.26 -7.61
CA THR A 60 -10.53 -24.35 -7.19
C THR A 60 -11.48 -23.76 -8.23
N ALA A 61 -11.17 -22.57 -8.76
CA ALA A 61 -12.00 -21.91 -9.76
C ALA A 61 -12.04 -22.68 -11.10
N ILE A 62 -10.91 -23.25 -11.53
CA ILE A 62 -10.82 -24.07 -12.75
C ILE A 62 -11.60 -25.37 -12.56
N ALA A 63 -11.42 -26.05 -11.43
CA ALA A 63 -12.14 -27.29 -11.11
C ALA A 63 -13.66 -27.08 -11.12
N ALA A 64 -14.13 -25.99 -10.50
CA ALA A 64 -15.54 -25.63 -10.46
C ALA A 64 -16.12 -25.28 -11.85
N ARG A 65 -15.31 -24.71 -12.76
CA ARG A 65 -15.75 -24.35 -14.13
C ARG A 65 -15.73 -25.52 -15.10
N LEU A 66 -14.79 -26.45 -14.93
CA LEU A 66 -14.71 -27.65 -15.74
C LEU A 66 -15.77 -28.69 -15.35
N ASP A 67 -16.38 -28.54 -14.17
CA ASP A 67 -17.31 -29.51 -13.59
C ASP A 67 -16.78 -30.94 -13.75
N ALA A 68 -15.52 -31.11 -13.37
CA ALA A 68 -14.78 -32.35 -13.59
C ALA A 68 -15.49 -33.54 -12.93
N GLU A 69 -16.20 -33.29 -11.82
CA GLU A 69 -17.02 -34.29 -11.15
C GLU A 69 -18.19 -34.74 -12.02
N THR A 70 -18.94 -33.83 -12.66
CA THR A 70 -20.02 -34.22 -13.57
C THR A 70 -19.50 -34.86 -14.84
N LEU A 71 -18.44 -34.32 -15.47
CA LEU A 71 -17.86 -34.92 -16.68
C LEU A 71 -17.33 -36.35 -16.44
N LEU A 72 -16.61 -36.57 -15.33
CA LEU A 72 -16.18 -37.91 -14.92
C LEU A 72 -17.37 -38.75 -14.42
N GLY A 73 -18.39 -38.11 -13.85
CA GLY A 73 -19.69 -38.67 -13.55
C GLY A 73 -20.29 -39.36 -14.78
N ASP A 74 -20.52 -38.59 -15.82
CA ASP A 74 -21.19 -39.06 -17.03
C ASP A 74 -20.34 -40.09 -17.78
N LEU A 75 -19.02 -39.88 -17.86
CA LEU A 75 -18.10 -40.84 -18.51
C LEU A 75 -18.16 -42.22 -17.85
N PHE A 76 -17.98 -42.28 -16.53
CA PHE A 76 -17.93 -43.56 -15.83
C PHE A 76 -19.33 -44.18 -15.67
N ALA A 77 -20.41 -43.39 -15.70
CA ALA A 77 -21.77 -43.92 -15.80
C ALA A 77 -21.99 -44.61 -17.16
N GLY A 78 -21.54 -44.00 -18.26
CA GLY A 78 -21.58 -44.63 -19.58
C GLY A 78 -20.72 -45.90 -19.68
N LEU A 79 -19.61 -45.98 -18.94
CA LEU A 79 -18.80 -47.20 -18.84
C LEU A 79 -19.49 -48.31 -18.04
N ASP A 80 -20.29 -47.97 -17.02
CA ASP A 80 -21.05 -48.95 -16.22
C ASP A 80 -22.20 -49.57 -17.02
N ASP A 81 -22.75 -48.81 -17.99
CA ASP A 81 -23.82 -49.26 -18.91
C ASP A 81 -23.30 -50.24 -19.98
N LEU A 82 -21.99 -50.38 -20.14
CA LEU A 82 -21.38 -51.43 -20.95
C LEU A 82 -21.43 -52.77 -20.21
N ASP A 83 -21.58 -53.88 -20.93
CA ASP A 83 -21.64 -55.22 -20.35
C ASP A 83 -20.25 -55.73 -19.89
N LEU A 84 -19.70 -55.03 -18.89
CA LEU A 84 -18.38 -55.29 -18.33
C LEU A 84 -18.39 -56.50 -17.38
N PRO A 85 -17.31 -57.32 -17.36
CA PRO A 85 -17.17 -58.39 -16.38
C PRO A 85 -17.28 -57.89 -14.93
N PRO A 86 -17.79 -58.70 -13.96
CA PRO A 86 -18.04 -58.27 -12.58
C PRO A 86 -16.81 -57.68 -11.87
N ARG A 87 -15.61 -58.19 -12.18
CA ARG A 87 -14.35 -57.68 -11.65
C ARG A 87 -13.99 -56.28 -12.16
N ALA A 88 -14.36 -55.95 -13.40
CA ALA A 88 -14.10 -54.64 -13.99
C ALA A 88 -15.04 -53.58 -13.42
N ARG A 89 -16.34 -53.88 -13.27
CA ARG A 89 -17.31 -52.96 -12.62
C ARG A 89 -16.91 -52.61 -11.20
N ALA A 90 -16.44 -53.58 -10.41
CA ALA A 90 -15.99 -53.34 -9.04
C ALA A 90 -14.78 -52.38 -8.95
N ALA A 91 -13.99 -52.25 -10.02
CA ALA A 91 -12.82 -51.37 -10.07
C ALA A 91 -13.15 -49.94 -10.55
N LEU A 92 -14.30 -49.71 -11.21
CA LEU A 92 -14.68 -48.41 -11.78
C LEU A 92 -14.71 -47.27 -10.74
N PRO A 93 -15.26 -47.44 -9.52
CA PRO A 93 -15.27 -46.36 -8.53
C PRO A 93 -13.86 -45.96 -8.07
N LEU A 94 -12.95 -46.94 -7.93
CA LEU A 94 -11.55 -46.70 -7.57
C LEU A 94 -10.83 -45.92 -8.68
N LEU A 95 -11.07 -46.29 -9.94
CA LEU A 95 -10.52 -45.60 -11.10
C LEU A 95 -11.09 -44.19 -11.26
N ARG A 96 -12.39 -43.98 -10.99
CA ARG A 96 -13.01 -42.64 -11.00
C ARG A 96 -12.33 -41.73 -9.97
N GLY A 97 -12.15 -42.21 -8.74
CA GLY A 97 -11.45 -41.45 -7.69
C GLY A 97 -10.01 -41.12 -8.08
N ALA A 98 -9.26 -42.11 -8.58
CA ALA A 98 -7.89 -41.90 -9.04
C ALA A 98 -7.79 -40.94 -10.23
N ALA A 99 -8.73 -41.02 -11.18
CA ALA A 99 -8.79 -40.13 -12.33
C ALA A 99 -9.09 -38.69 -11.91
N ALA A 100 -10.09 -38.46 -11.05
CA ALA A 100 -10.42 -37.13 -10.52
C ALA A 100 -9.20 -36.49 -9.82
N GLN A 101 -8.56 -37.24 -8.93
CA GLN A 101 -7.36 -36.77 -8.22
C GLN A 101 -6.18 -36.49 -9.17
N SER A 102 -6.03 -37.28 -10.23
CA SER A 102 -4.98 -37.05 -11.23
C SER A 102 -5.19 -35.77 -12.03
N VAL A 103 -6.44 -35.44 -12.38
CA VAL A 103 -6.81 -34.21 -13.08
C VAL A 103 -6.57 -33.00 -12.18
N GLU A 104 -7.02 -33.07 -10.93
CA GLU A 104 -6.80 -32.02 -9.93
C GLU A 104 -5.30 -31.76 -9.72
N THR A 105 -4.50 -32.82 -9.49
CA THR A 105 -3.04 -32.72 -9.34
C THR A 105 -2.39 -32.12 -10.59
N LEU A 106 -2.86 -32.47 -11.80
CA LEU A 106 -2.33 -31.93 -13.05
C LEU A 106 -2.65 -30.44 -13.20
N ILE A 107 -3.87 -30.03 -12.86
CA ILE A 107 -4.28 -28.62 -12.84
C ILE A 107 -3.41 -27.86 -11.84
N GLU A 108 -3.36 -28.31 -10.59
CA GLU A 108 -2.58 -27.70 -9.51
C GLU A 108 -1.10 -27.54 -9.91
N ARG A 109 -0.46 -28.58 -10.44
CA ARG A 109 0.93 -28.50 -10.93
C ARG A 109 1.11 -27.53 -12.08
N THR A 110 0.17 -27.51 -13.03
CA THR A 110 0.24 -26.62 -14.18
C THR A 110 0.08 -25.17 -13.75
N VAL A 111 -0.88 -24.89 -12.88
CA VAL A 111 -1.11 -23.57 -12.28
C VAL A 111 0.09 -23.16 -11.43
N THR A 112 0.63 -24.06 -10.60
CA THR A 112 1.83 -23.80 -9.79
C THR A 112 3.02 -23.42 -10.67
N ASN A 113 3.32 -24.22 -11.69
CA ASN A 113 4.42 -23.93 -12.63
C ASN A 113 4.22 -22.61 -13.38
N LEU A 114 2.96 -22.24 -13.68
CA LEU A 114 2.64 -20.96 -14.30
C LEU A 114 2.86 -19.80 -13.33
N VAL A 115 2.27 -19.85 -12.14
CA VAL A 115 2.31 -18.80 -11.11
C VAL A 115 3.72 -18.57 -10.57
N THR A 116 4.53 -19.62 -10.47
CA THR A 116 5.93 -19.53 -10.00
C THR A 116 6.92 -19.14 -11.10
N SER A 117 6.47 -18.99 -12.35
CA SER A 117 7.37 -18.70 -13.47
C SER A 117 7.82 -17.23 -13.53
N ASP A 118 9.02 -16.98 -14.06
CA ASP A 118 9.52 -15.61 -14.25
C ASP A 118 8.58 -14.77 -15.13
N ARG A 119 7.97 -15.39 -16.15
CA ARG A 119 7.00 -14.72 -17.05
C ARG A 119 5.74 -14.26 -16.32
N PHE A 120 5.37 -14.94 -15.24
CA PHE A 120 4.23 -14.52 -14.43
C PHE A 120 4.52 -13.19 -13.74
N ALA A 121 5.74 -12.95 -13.24
CA ALA A 121 6.10 -11.68 -12.60
C ALA A 121 6.02 -10.49 -13.57
N ASP A 122 6.45 -10.68 -14.83
CA ASP A 122 6.31 -9.66 -15.87
C ASP A 122 4.83 -9.39 -16.16
N THR A 123 4.06 -10.46 -16.40
CA THR A 123 2.62 -10.37 -16.70
C THR A 123 1.83 -9.74 -15.55
N TRP A 124 2.18 -10.06 -14.31
CA TRP A 124 1.63 -9.47 -13.10
C TRP A 124 1.84 -7.96 -13.07
N THR A 125 3.04 -7.49 -13.40
CA THR A 125 3.36 -6.06 -13.48
C THR A 125 2.48 -5.34 -14.50
N VAL A 126 2.29 -5.95 -15.69
CA VAL A 126 1.40 -5.38 -16.72
C VAL A 126 -0.04 -5.35 -16.25
N ALA A 127 -0.51 -6.45 -15.63
CA ALA A 127 -1.85 -6.56 -15.07
C ALA A 127 -2.11 -5.52 -13.98
N LEU A 128 -1.14 -5.27 -13.09
CA LEU A 128 -1.22 -4.23 -12.07
C LEU A 128 -1.36 -2.84 -12.70
N ARG A 129 -0.53 -2.53 -13.69
CA ARG A 129 -0.58 -1.24 -14.41
C ARG A 129 -1.93 -1.04 -15.11
N ALA A 130 -2.41 -2.06 -15.80
CA ALA A 130 -3.72 -2.07 -16.44
C ALA A 130 -4.85 -1.86 -15.42
N THR A 131 -4.82 -2.59 -14.31
CA THR A 131 -5.81 -2.49 -13.22
C THR A 131 -5.83 -1.11 -12.58
N HIS A 132 -4.66 -0.53 -12.31
CA HIS A 132 -4.57 0.82 -11.75
C HIS A 132 -5.10 1.89 -12.71
N THR A 133 -4.73 1.78 -14.00
CA THR A 133 -5.21 2.70 -15.03
C THR A 133 -6.74 2.62 -15.18
N ALA A 134 -7.27 1.40 -15.20
CA ALA A 134 -8.69 1.12 -15.17
C ALA A 134 -9.38 1.79 -13.98
N ALA A 135 -8.87 1.55 -12.78
CA ALA A 135 -9.41 2.11 -11.55
C ALA A 135 -9.41 3.66 -11.58
N LEU A 136 -8.34 4.28 -12.07
CA LEU A 136 -8.27 5.74 -12.21
C LEU A 136 -9.33 6.29 -13.15
N VAL A 137 -9.59 5.64 -14.29
CA VAL A 137 -10.66 6.06 -15.21
C VAL A 137 -12.01 6.05 -14.49
N VAL A 138 -12.27 5.02 -13.69
CA VAL A 138 -13.52 4.85 -12.92
C VAL A 138 -13.64 5.88 -11.80
N LEU A 139 -12.54 6.21 -11.13
CA LEU A 139 -12.54 7.12 -9.99
C LEU A 139 -12.53 8.60 -10.38
N THR A 140 -12.04 8.95 -11.58
CA THR A 140 -11.86 10.35 -12.01
C THR A 140 -12.89 10.85 -13.01
N ARG A 141 -13.53 9.97 -13.81
CA ARG A 141 -14.52 10.42 -14.80
C ARG A 141 -15.91 10.63 -14.19
N ASP A 142 -16.58 11.68 -14.68
CA ASP A 142 -17.96 11.99 -14.35
C ASP A 142 -18.92 10.85 -14.75
N PRO A 143 -20.00 10.61 -13.98
CA PRO A 143 -20.91 9.49 -14.14
C PRO A 143 -21.70 9.51 -15.46
N GLY A 144 -21.76 10.64 -16.17
CA GLY A 144 -22.68 10.85 -17.29
C GLY A 144 -22.39 10.04 -18.56
N ASP A 145 -21.11 9.71 -18.83
CA ASP A 145 -20.70 9.09 -20.11
C ASP A 145 -20.29 7.61 -19.99
N ALA A 146 -20.13 7.07 -18.78
CA ALA A 146 -19.51 5.75 -18.56
C ALA A 146 -20.34 4.77 -17.71
N LEU A 147 -21.43 5.22 -17.08
CA LEU A 147 -22.22 4.41 -16.15
C LEU A 147 -23.62 4.14 -16.71
N GLY A 148 -23.90 2.88 -17.00
CA GLY A 148 -25.26 2.40 -17.20
C GLY A 148 -25.91 2.11 -15.84
N VAL A 149 -27.14 2.56 -15.64
CA VAL A 149 -27.96 2.08 -14.52
C VAL A 149 -28.52 0.72 -14.94
N SER A 150 -28.29 -0.29 -14.11
CA SER A 150 -28.86 -1.63 -14.32
C SER A 150 -30.30 -1.71 -13.82
N ASP A 151 -31.08 -2.62 -14.39
CA ASP A 151 -32.51 -2.79 -14.11
C ASP A 151 -32.81 -3.14 -12.63
N ASP A 152 -31.80 -3.64 -11.92
CA ASP A 152 -31.76 -4.02 -10.51
C ASP A 152 -31.19 -2.92 -9.58
N GLY A 153 -30.92 -1.72 -10.11
CA GLY A 153 -30.45 -0.55 -9.35
C GLY A 153 -28.94 -0.52 -9.08
N GLY A 154 -28.17 -1.47 -9.61
CA GLY A 154 -26.72 -1.45 -9.59
C GLY A 154 -26.12 -0.49 -10.63
N LEU A 155 -24.89 -0.01 -10.41
CA LEU A 155 -24.14 0.70 -11.44
C LEU A 155 -23.34 -0.31 -12.26
N GLN A 156 -23.66 -0.44 -13.56
CA GLN A 156 -22.86 -1.20 -14.50
C GLN A 156 -21.85 -0.27 -15.15
N LEU A 157 -20.56 -0.59 -15.02
CA LEU A 157 -19.52 0.08 -15.77
C LEU A 157 -19.36 -0.62 -17.12
N HIS A 158 -19.55 0.13 -18.20
CA HIS A 158 -19.15 -0.33 -19.54
C HIS A 158 -17.62 -0.21 -19.62
N VAL A 159 -16.93 -1.30 -19.26
CA VAL A 159 -15.46 -1.34 -19.17
C VAL A 159 -14.81 -1.42 -20.56
N ASP A 160 -15.57 -1.30 -21.65
CA ASP A 160 -15.12 -1.51 -23.03
C ASP A 160 -13.91 -0.65 -23.40
N ALA A 161 -13.94 0.65 -23.05
CA ALA A 161 -12.83 1.56 -23.29
C ALA A 161 -11.59 1.26 -22.42
N VAL A 162 -11.81 0.71 -21.23
CA VAL A 162 -10.76 0.40 -20.25
C VAL A 162 -10.08 -0.94 -20.59
N VAL A 163 -10.86 -1.96 -20.98
CA VAL A 163 -10.36 -3.24 -21.50
C VAL A 163 -9.61 -3.00 -22.81
N ALA A 164 -10.10 -2.12 -23.69
CA ALA A 164 -9.41 -1.75 -24.92
C ALA A 164 -8.05 -1.05 -24.62
N ALA A 165 -8.01 -0.12 -23.67
CA ALA A 165 -6.77 0.55 -23.27
C ALA A 165 -5.76 -0.40 -22.61
N ALA A 166 -6.24 -1.33 -21.76
CA ALA A 166 -5.42 -2.36 -21.14
C ALA A 166 -4.86 -3.35 -22.16
N ARG A 167 -5.70 -3.81 -23.10
CA ARG A 167 -5.31 -4.69 -24.22
C ARG A 167 -4.26 -4.03 -25.10
N GLN A 168 -4.43 -2.75 -25.45
CA GLN A 168 -3.48 -2.02 -26.27
C GLN A 168 -2.11 -1.93 -25.58
N ARG A 169 -2.09 -1.61 -24.27
CA ARG A 169 -0.87 -1.61 -23.46
C ARG A 169 -0.20 -2.98 -23.39
N LEU A 170 -0.97 -4.06 -23.23
CA LEU A 170 -0.44 -5.43 -23.24
C LEU A 170 0.19 -5.80 -24.60
N ILE A 171 -0.40 -5.33 -25.71
CA ILE A 171 0.17 -5.52 -27.06
C ILE A 171 1.46 -4.70 -27.21
N ASP A 172 1.47 -3.44 -26.77
CA ASP A 172 2.63 -2.55 -26.82
C ASP A 172 3.81 -3.09 -25.97
N GLU A 173 3.52 -3.79 -24.87
CA GLU A 173 4.51 -4.47 -24.02
C GLU A 173 4.86 -5.90 -24.51
N GLY A 174 4.40 -6.31 -25.70
CA GLY A 174 4.82 -7.54 -26.37
C GLY A 174 4.03 -8.80 -26.01
N VAL A 175 2.92 -8.69 -25.28
CA VAL A 175 2.03 -9.80 -24.95
C VAL A 175 1.08 -10.08 -26.12
N VAL A 176 1.59 -10.81 -27.12
CA VAL A 176 0.88 -11.11 -28.38
C VAL A 176 -0.47 -11.84 -28.16
N ALA A 177 -0.59 -12.61 -27.07
CA ALA A 177 -1.83 -13.28 -26.68
C ALA A 177 -3.00 -12.31 -26.39
N ALA A 178 -2.72 -11.07 -25.99
CA ALA A 178 -3.75 -10.07 -25.74
C ALA A 178 -4.49 -9.66 -27.02
N ALA A 179 -3.84 -9.79 -28.19
CA ALA A 179 -4.48 -9.54 -29.49
C ALA A 179 -5.53 -10.60 -29.85
N LEU A 180 -5.54 -11.77 -29.20
CA LEU A 180 -6.50 -12.84 -29.47
C LEU A 180 -7.73 -12.79 -28.54
N LEU A 181 -7.70 -11.97 -27.49
CA LEU A 181 -8.84 -11.80 -26.60
C LEU A 181 -10.00 -11.12 -27.35
N PRO A 182 -11.17 -11.78 -27.48
CA PRO A 182 -12.34 -11.14 -28.07
C PRO A 182 -12.76 -9.93 -27.23
N ALA A 183 -13.24 -8.87 -27.89
CA ALA A 183 -13.87 -7.74 -27.23
C ALA A 183 -15.24 -8.20 -26.68
N VAL A 184 -15.20 -8.91 -25.55
CA VAL A 184 -16.42 -9.27 -24.83
C VAL A 184 -16.87 -8.04 -24.07
N PRO A 185 -18.12 -7.59 -24.23
CA PRO A 185 -18.67 -6.54 -23.39
C PRO A 185 -18.66 -7.06 -21.95
N LEU A 186 -17.66 -6.63 -21.19
CA LEU A 186 -17.45 -7.01 -19.80
C LEU A 186 -18.19 -6.00 -18.95
N THR A 187 -19.44 -6.31 -18.63
CA THR A 187 -20.17 -5.65 -17.55
C THR A 187 -19.68 -6.24 -16.23
N VAL A 188 -18.77 -5.53 -15.59
CA VAL A 188 -18.29 -5.89 -14.25
C VAL A 188 -19.16 -5.16 -13.23
N THR A 189 -19.87 -5.92 -12.39
CA THR A 189 -20.60 -5.37 -11.25
C THR A 189 -19.58 -4.90 -10.21
N LEU A 190 -19.34 -3.59 -10.13
CA LEU A 190 -18.31 -3.00 -9.25
C LEU A 190 -18.75 -2.90 -7.77
N GLY A 191 -19.86 -3.53 -7.40
CA GLY A 191 -20.52 -3.38 -6.11
C GLY A 191 -21.68 -2.38 -6.16
N SER A 192 -22.14 -1.95 -4.99
CA SER A 192 -23.24 -0.99 -4.88
C SER A 192 -22.80 0.41 -5.34
N ALA A 193 -23.76 1.24 -5.75
CA ALA A 193 -23.48 2.63 -6.08
C ALA A 193 -22.81 3.39 -4.93
N GLU A 194 -23.15 3.05 -3.69
CA GLU A 194 -22.62 3.66 -2.48
C GLU A 194 -21.13 3.41 -2.27
N THR A 195 -20.63 2.20 -2.55
CA THR A 195 -19.20 1.90 -2.40
C THR A 195 -18.37 2.65 -3.43
N LEU A 196 -18.88 2.77 -4.66
CA LEU A 196 -18.22 3.57 -5.70
C LEU A 196 -18.20 5.06 -5.34
N LEU A 197 -19.30 5.61 -4.83
CA LEU A 197 -19.35 6.99 -4.35
C LEU A 197 -18.38 7.23 -3.20
N THR A 198 -18.31 6.30 -2.25
CA THR A 198 -17.37 6.37 -1.13
C THR A 198 -15.92 6.30 -1.62
N ALA A 199 -15.59 5.38 -2.54
CA ALA A 199 -14.26 5.25 -3.11
C ALA A 199 -13.84 6.52 -3.86
N ARG A 200 -14.75 7.12 -4.64
CA ARG A 200 -14.53 8.42 -5.31
C ARG A 200 -14.33 9.55 -4.32
N ALA A 201 -15.14 9.61 -3.26
CA ALA A 201 -14.98 10.62 -2.21
C ALA A 201 -13.64 10.48 -1.48
N VAL A 202 -13.22 9.26 -1.15
CA VAL A 202 -11.91 8.98 -0.56
C VAL A 202 -10.78 9.35 -1.50
N TYR A 203 -10.88 9.00 -2.80
CA TYR A 203 -9.91 9.39 -3.81
C TYR A 203 -9.80 10.92 -3.93
N ALA A 204 -10.92 11.63 -4.07
CA ALA A 204 -10.96 13.08 -4.15
C ALA A 204 -10.38 13.74 -2.89
N ALA A 205 -10.72 13.21 -1.71
CA ALA A 205 -10.16 13.66 -0.44
C ALA A 205 -8.64 13.41 -0.39
N ALA A 206 -8.16 12.23 -0.77
CA ALA A 206 -6.73 11.90 -0.77
C ALA A 206 -5.95 12.81 -1.72
N VAL A 207 -6.46 13.08 -2.93
CA VAL A 207 -5.81 13.97 -3.89
C VAL A 207 -5.79 15.41 -3.39
N THR A 208 -6.92 15.91 -2.89
CA THR A 208 -7.05 17.31 -2.45
C THR A 208 -6.29 17.57 -1.15
N VAL A 209 -6.53 16.75 -0.13
CA VAL A 209 -5.88 16.86 1.18
C VAL A 209 -4.41 16.51 1.05
N GLY A 210 -4.05 15.42 0.38
CA GLY A 210 -2.66 15.01 0.20
C GLY A 210 -1.81 16.03 -0.56
N ALA A 211 -2.42 16.90 -1.37
CA ALA A 211 -1.71 17.98 -2.04
C ALA A 211 -1.34 19.16 -1.13
N TRP A 212 -2.24 19.56 -0.24
CA TRP A 212 -2.09 20.80 0.54
C TRP A 212 -1.74 20.57 2.01
N MET A 213 -2.17 19.45 2.58
CA MET A 213 -2.04 19.16 4.02
C MET A 213 -0.59 19.16 4.52
N PRO A 214 0.40 18.58 3.80
CA PRO A 214 1.81 18.65 4.22
C PRO A 214 2.32 20.09 4.32
N TRP A 215 1.92 20.94 3.37
CA TRP A 215 2.29 22.35 3.35
C TRP A 215 1.61 23.12 4.47
N ALA A 216 0.32 22.85 4.72
CA ALA A 216 -0.42 23.46 5.83
C ALA A 216 0.23 23.11 7.18
N VAL A 217 0.58 21.84 7.41
CA VAL A 217 1.30 21.41 8.62
C VAL A 217 2.68 22.06 8.72
N ALA A 218 3.44 22.11 7.61
CA ALA A 218 4.75 22.76 7.60
C ALA A 218 4.66 24.25 7.97
N VAL A 219 3.67 24.97 7.44
CA VAL A 219 3.41 26.38 7.76
C VAL A 219 2.99 26.55 9.22
N LEU A 220 2.11 25.70 9.76
CA LEU A 220 1.70 25.74 11.17
C LEU A 220 2.91 25.56 12.11
N LEU A 221 3.75 24.56 11.83
CA LEU A 221 4.96 24.29 12.61
C LEU A 221 5.96 25.45 12.49
N ALA A 222 6.21 25.96 11.29
CA ALA A 222 7.12 27.08 11.05
C ALA A 222 6.62 28.36 11.75
N ALA A 223 5.34 28.69 11.63
CA ALA A 223 4.73 29.85 12.28
C ALA A 223 4.82 29.76 13.81
N GLY A 224 4.49 28.58 14.38
CA GLY A 224 4.61 28.32 15.81
C GLY A 224 6.04 28.50 16.32
N VAL A 225 7.03 28.02 15.57
CA VAL A 225 8.45 28.21 15.88
C VAL A 225 8.87 29.68 15.78
N LEU A 226 8.47 30.39 14.71
CA LEU A 226 8.86 31.78 14.46
C LEU A 226 8.30 32.75 15.50
N LEU A 227 7.08 32.49 16.01
CA LEU A 227 6.47 33.24 17.11
C LEU A 227 7.15 32.97 18.47
N SER A 228 7.93 31.89 18.59
CA SER A 228 8.57 31.53 19.85
C SER A 228 9.74 32.46 20.19
N ARG A 229 9.75 32.92 21.44
CA ARG A 229 10.78 33.82 21.97
C ARG A 229 12.16 33.16 22.07
N ARG A 230 12.25 31.83 22.02
CA ARG A 230 13.51 31.06 21.98
C ARG A 230 13.50 30.08 20.81
N ARG A 231 13.60 30.60 19.58
CA ARG A 231 13.46 29.85 18.31
C ARG A 231 14.24 28.53 18.27
N GLY A 232 15.50 28.52 18.74
CA GLY A 232 16.31 27.28 18.77
C GLY A 232 15.81 26.20 19.73
N ARG A 233 15.19 26.57 20.87
CA ARG A 233 14.54 25.61 21.78
C ARG A 233 13.24 25.09 21.18
N ALA A 234 12.45 25.99 20.59
CA ALA A 234 11.19 25.62 19.94
C ALA A 234 11.43 24.64 18.79
N LEU A 235 12.40 24.93 17.91
CA LEU A 235 12.80 24.02 16.82
C LEU A 235 13.17 22.62 17.33
N ALA A 236 14.04 22.53 18.34
CA ALA A 236 14.46 21.24 18.88
C ALA A 236 13.29 20.41 19.43
N TRP A 237 12.38 21.05 20.18
CA TRP A 237 11.20 20.39 20.73
C TRP A 237 10.19 19.99 19.66
N THR A 238 9.93 20.85 18.67
CA THR A 238 9.03 20.54 17.56
C THR A 238 9.57 19.40 16.71
N ALA A 239 10.85 19.43 16.34
CA ALA A 239 11.48 18.37 15.56
C ALA A 239 11.52 17.03 16.33
N GLY A 240 11.79 17.08 17.64
CA GLY A 240 11.73 15.90 18.51
C GLY A 240 10.30 15.35 18.63
N ALA A 241 9.29 16.21 18.78
CA ALA A 241 7.89 15.79 18.87
C ALA A 241 7.41 15.13 17.56
N VAL A 242 7.76 15.70 16.40
CA VAL A 242 7.49 15.10 15.09
C VAL A 242 8.17 13.72 14.97
N ALA A 243 9.41 13.59 15.41
CA ALA A 243 10.12 12.31 15.38
C ALA A 243 9.45 11.25 16.26
N VAL A 244 9.01 11.62 17.47
CA VAL A 244 8.27 10.74 18.37
C VAL A 244 6.93 10.31 17.75
N VAL A 245 6.17 11.24 17.18
CA VAL A 245 4.90 10.94 16.52
C VAL A 245 5.08 10.02 15.31
N ALA A 246 6.13 10.23 14.52
CA ALA A 246 6.47 9.34 13.41
C ALA A 246 6.87 7.94 13.89
N ALA A 247 7.65 7.84 14.97
CA ALA A 247 8.00 6.55 15.59
C ALA A 247 6.77 5.83 16.15
N LEU A 248 5.84 6.56 16.80
CA LEU A 248 4.58 6.00 17.25
C LEU A 248 3.73 5.47 16.09
N ALA A 249 3.69 6.18 14.96
CA ALA A 249 2.99 5.71 13.77
C ALA A 249 3.59 4.39 13.24
N LEU A 250 4.92 4.23 13.24
CA LEU A 250 5.58 2.96 12.88
C LEU A 250 5.17 1.81 13.81
N VAL A 251 5.10 2.08 15.12
CA VAL A 251 4.62 1.09 16.09
C VAL A 251 3.15 0.75 15.82
N SER A 252 2.31 1.74 15.56
CA SER A 252 0.89 1.51 15.21
C SER A 252 0.73 0.65 13.96
N LEU A 253 1.56 0.85 12.94
CA LEU A 253 1.58 0.01 11.74
C LEU A 253 2.00 -1.44 12.07
N ALA A 254 3.01 -1.64 12.92
CA ALA A 254 3.39 -2.97 13.36
C ALA A 254 2.26 -3.69 14.14
N VAL A 255 1.55 -2.97 15.02
CA VAL A 255 0.39 -3.53 15.75
C VAL A 255 -0.78 -3.81 14.80
N GLY A 256 -1.04 -2.92 13.84
CA GLY A 256 -2.12 -3.06 12.86
C GLY A 256 -2.00 -4.33 12.01
N ARG A 257 -0.77 -4.80 11.79
CA ARG A 257 -0.52 -6.07 11.09
C ARG A 257 -1.23 -7.26 11.74
N GLY A 258 -1.14 -7.39 13.06
CA GLY A 258 -1.76 -8.52 13.78
C GLY A 258 -3.27 -8.52 13.63
N VAL A 259 -3.91 -7.36 13.84
CA VAL A 259 -5.36 -7.19 13.66
C VAL A 259 -5.79 -7.52 12.23
N PHE A 260 -5.00 -7.10 11.24
CA PHE A 260 -5.30 -7.35 9.83
C PHE A 260 -5.22 -8.84 9.46
N THR A 261 -4.17 -9.53 9.93
CA THR A 261 -4.01 -10.96 9.65
C THR A 261 -5.03 -11.82 10.40
N ASP A 262 -5.39 -11.44 11.62
CA ASP A 262 -6.41 -12.14 12.40
C ASP A 262 -7.79 -12.03 11.73
N ALA A 263 -8.11 -10.86 11.17
CA ALA A 263 -9.35 -10.64 10.43
C ALA A 263 -9.41 -11.42 9.09
N ALA A 264 -8.26 -11.79 8.53
CA ALA A 264 -8.17 -12.51 7.26
C ALA A 264 -8.37 -14.04 7.39
N GLY A 265 -8.42 -14.58 8.61
CA GLY A 265 -8.66 -16.00 8.87
C GLY A 265 -7.65 -16.90 8.15
N ASP A 266 -8.14 -17.86 7.38
CA ASP A 266 -7.30 -18.85 6.66
C ASP A 266 -6.35 -18.22 5.63
N ALA A 267 -6.66 -17.01 5.14
CA ALA A 267 -5.79 -16.26 4.23
C ALA A 267 -4.76 -15.37 4.97
N GLY A 268 -4.62 -15.51 6.29
CA GLY A 268 -3.83 -14.62 7.15
C GLY A 268 -2.37 -14.46 6.74
N VAL A 269 -1.73 -15.52 6.22
CA VAL A 269 -0.32 -15.47 5.79
C VAL A 269 -0.16 -14.58 4.55
N ALA A 270 -0.93 -14.86 3.48
CA ALA A 270 -0.91 -14.07 2.25
C ALA A 270 -1.40 -12.63 2.48
N ALA A 271 -2.42 -12.46 3.32
CA ALA A 271 -2.89 -11.15 3.75
C ALA A 271 -1.76 -10.37 4.47
N GLY A 272 -0.98 -11.05 5.30
CA GLY A 272 0.21 -10.48 5.93
C GLY A 272 1.23 -9.96 4.91
N SER A 273 1.52 -10.72 3.86
CA SER A 273 2.42 -10.28 2.79
C SER A 273 1.90 -9.05 2.04
N ILE A 274 0.61 -9.02 1.73
CA ILE A 274 -0.04 -7.86 1.09
C ILE A 274 0.03 -6.63 2.01
N TYR A 275 -0.25 -6.81 3.30
CA TYR A 275 -0.13 -5.75 4.31
C TYR A 275 1.29 -5.21 4.36
N ASP A 276 2.29 -6.08 4.45
CA ASP A 276 3.69 -5.71 4.55
C ASP A 276 4.17 -4.96 3.30
N ALA A 277 3.76 -5.38 2.10
CA ALA A 277 4.09 -4.70 0.86
C ALA A 277 3.57 -3.24 0.85
N VAL A 278 2.28 -3.05 1.19
CA VAL A 278 1.65 -1.72 1.23
C VAL A 278 2.26 -0.86 2.35
N VAL A 279 2.41 -1.43 3.54
CA VAL A 279 2.88 -0.73 4.73
C VAL A 279 4.36 -0.44 4.69
N ALA A 280 5.20 -1.25 4.03
CA ALA A 280 6.62 -0.95 3.87
C ALA A 280 6.86 0.42 3.19
N SER A 281 6.05 0.76 2.18
CA SER A 281 6.15 2.08 1.55
C SER A 281 5.76 3.22 2.51
N LEU A 282 4.71 3.02 3.31
CA LEU A 282 4.25 4.02 4.26
C LEU A 282 5.24 4.16 5.43
N ALA A 283 5.75 3.04 5.93
CA ALA A 283 6.77 2.96 6.97
C ALA A 283 8.08 3.62 6.54
N THR A 284 8.47 3.51 5.28
CA THR A 284 9.64 4.24 4.74
C THR A 284 9.44 5.76 4.87
N THR A 285 8.23 6.25 4.56
CA THR A 285 7.90 7.68 4.65
C THR A 285 7.97 8.17 6.11
N PHE A 286 7.38 7.43 7.04
CA PHE A 286 7.47 7.74 8.48
C PHE A 286 8.89 7.58 9.03
N GLY A 287 9.66 6.61 8.57
CA GLY A 287 11.06 6.39 8.97
C GLY A 287 11.96 7.56 8.57
N VAL A 288 11.83 8.05 7.34
CA VAL A 288 12.54 9.25 6.88
C VAL A 288 12.14 10.46 7.72
N LEU A 289 10.84 10.66 7.98
CA LEU A 289 10.36 11.75 8.81
C LEU A 289 10.90 11.68 10.25
N ALA A 290 10.92 10.49 10.85
CA ALA A 290 11.47 10.25 12.18
C ALA A 290 12.98 10.57 12.22
N LEU A 291 13.74 10.08 11.24
CA LEU A 291 15.18 10.29 11.15
C LEU A 291 15.52 11.78 10.95
N VAL A 292 14.84 12.46 10.02
CA VAL A 292 15.06 13.89 9.76
C VAL A 292 14.67 14.73 10.97
N GLY A 293 13.55 14.42 11.64
CA GLY A 293 13.12 15.09 12.86
C GLY A 293 14.13 14.91 14.00
N ALA A 294 14.61 13.68 14.21
CA ALA A 294 15.60 13.36 15.24
C ALA A 294 16.94 14.04 14.96
N ALA A 295 17.44 13.98 13.71
CA ALA A 295 18.68 14.64 13.30
C ALA A 295 18.60 16.16 13.49
N SER A 296 17.48 16.78 13.12
CA SER A 296 17.24 18.21 13.30
C SER A 296 17.21 18.61 14.78
N ALA A 297 16.57 17.80 15.63
CA ALA A 297 16.56 18.00 17.08
C ALA A 297 17.98 17.86 17.67
N ALA A 298 18.74 16.85 17.25
CA ALA A 298 20.12 16.64 17.70
C ALA A 298 21.05 17.78 17.29
N ALA A 299 21.00 18.20 16.02
CA ALA A 299 21.82 19.30 15.49
C ALA A 299 21.56 20.62 16.24
N THR A 300 20.29 20.95 16.49
CA THR A 300 19.92 22.17 17.22
C THR A 300 20.36 22.13 18.68
N LEU A 301 20.31 20.97 19.34
CA LEU A 301 20.83 20.79 20.70
C LEU A 301 22.37 20.88 20.75
N LEU A 302 23.07 20.28 19.78
CA LEU A 302 24.53 20.31 19.68
C LEU A 302 25.04 21.75 19.47
N LEU A 303 24.49 22.47 18.49
CA LEU A 303 24.84 23.88 18.24
C LEU A 303 24.60 24.75 19.48
N ARG A 304 23.60 24.42 20.30
CA ARG A 304 23.33 25.14 21.54
C ARG A 304 24.35 24.82 22.64
N ARG A 305 24.80 23.57 22.75
CA ARG A 305 25.86 23.17 23.69
C ARG A 305 27.19 23.85 23.35
N LEU A 306 27.55 23.88 22.07
CA LEU A 306 28.77 24.54 21.59
C LEU A 306 28.78 26.06 21.89
N ARG A 307 27.66 26.75 21.66
CA ARG A 307 27.54 28.19 21.99
C ARG A 307 27.61 28.47 23.49
N ALA A 308 27.09 27.57 24.33
CA ALA A 308 27.16 27.71 25.78
C ALA A 308 28.60 27.52 26.31
N GLY A 309 29.37 26.57 25.74
CA GLY A 309 30.77 26.34 26.09
C GLY A 309 31.70 27.48 25.69
N GLY A 310 31.50 28.07 24.50
CA GLY A 310 32.32 29.21 24.03
C GLY A 310 32.20 30.48 24.88
N HIS A 311 31.04 30.71 25.51
CA HIS A 311 30.89 31.85 26.45
C HIS A 311 31.60 31.61 27.79
N GLY A 312 31.75 30.36 28.22
CA GLY A 312 32.50 30.01 29.43
C GLY A 312 34.00 30.27 29.28
N LEU A 313 34.58 29.82 28.16
CA LEU A 313 36.01 30.01 27.88
C LEU A 313 36.37 31.49 27.67
N ALA A 314 35.50 32.26 27.00
CA ALA A 314 35.70 33.71 26.84
C ALA A 314 35.62 34.45 28.20
N ALA A 315 34.66 34.09 29.06
CA ALA A 315 34.54 34.67 30.40
C ALA A 315 35.72 34.33 31.32
N GLU A 316 36.29 33.13 31.17
CA GLU A 316 37.47 32.69 31.93
C GLU A 316 38.73 33.42 31.46
N SER A 317 38.94 33.57 30.14
CA SER A 317 40.06 34.36 29.61
C SER A 317 40.01 35.83 30.05
N ALA A 318 38.82 36.44 30.07
CA ALA A 318 38.64 37.82 30.52
C ALA A 318 38.92 38.00 32.02
N ARG A 319 38.60 37.00 32.86
CA ARG A 319 38.95 37.03 34.30
C ARG A 319 40.45 36.90 34.52
N VAL A 320 41.12 36.05 33.75
CA VAL A 320 42.58 35.88 33.83
C VAL A 320 43.28 37.18 33.43
N ASP A 321 42.84 37.85 32.36
CA ASP A 321 43.43 39.13 31.95
C ASP A 321 43.19 40.25 32.97
N VAL A 322 42.01 40.31 33.59
CA VAL A 322 41.74 41.29 34.67
C VAL A 322 42.65 41.05 35.88
N SER A 323 42.82 39.79 36.30
CA SER A 323 43.71 39.44 37.42
C SER A 323 45.18 39.79 37.15
N ARG A 324 45.66 39.60 35.91
CA ARG A 324 47.01 40.03 35.50
C ARG A 324 47.17 41.54 35.48
N ALA A 325 46.15 42.27 35.03
CA ALA A 325 46.15 43.73 35.01
C ALA A 325 46.12 44.34 36.42
N GLU A 326 45.45 43.69 37.37
CA GLU A 326 45.47 44.10 38.78
C GLU A 326 46.82 43.82 39.45
N ALA A 327 47.42 42.65 39.20
CA ALA A 327 48.75 42.31 39.73
C ALA A 327 49.85 43.28 39.23
N ALA A 328 49.74 43.75 37.98
CA ALA A 328 50.69 44.71 37.41
C ALA A 328 50.52 46.16 37.91
N ARG A 329 49.47 46.48 38.68
CA ARG A 329 49.29 47.81 39.32
C ARG A 329 49.79 47.86 40.76
N THR A 330 50.06 46.71 41.37
CA THR A 330 50.48 46.61 42.77
C THR A 330 51.99 46.51 42.96
N ASP A 331 52.76 46.41 41.86
CA ASP A 331 54.21 46.55 41.79
C ASP A 331 54.60 47.95 41.27
#